data_AF-A0A937W8W9-F1
#
_entry.id   AF-A0A937W8W9-F1
#
_cell.length_a   1.000
_cell.length_b   1.000
_cell.length_c   1.000
_cell.angle_alpha   90.00
_cell.angle_beta   90.00
_cell.angle_gamma   90.00
#
_symmetry.space_group_name_H-M   'P 1'
#
loop_
_entity.id
_entity.type
_entity.pdbx_description
1 polymer ?
#
loop_
_entity_poly.entity_id
_entity_poly.type
_entity_poly.pdbx_seq_one_letter_code
_entity_poly.pdbx_strand_id
1 'polypeptide(L)'
;HIGTLSCSPEIDSINSLTPDSHGGNMDLPDMGPGSITYLPVRTPGARLFIGDAHACQGDGEVCGVAVEYPSLTTIQVDLIKGWTLPWPRLETAEVLMAIGSARPLEDATRIAYRELVLWMEQDYGFDRWDAYMLLSQCGKVRLGNFVDPKYTVGAAINKPYLALP
;
A
#
# COMPACT_ATOMS: atom_id res chain seq x y z
N HIS A 1 -12.02 -2.00 7.13
CA HIS A 1 -10.64 -1.53 6.88
C HIS A 1 -10.68 -0.02 6.73
N ILE A 2 -9.54 0.62 6.54
CA ILE A 2 -9.43 2.05 6.30
C ILE A 2 -9.22 2.24 4.79
N GLY A 3 -9.99 3.13 4.15
CA GLY A 3 -9.83 3.52 2.75
C GLY A 3 -8.73 4.58 2.61
N THR A 4 -8.77 5.60 3.47
CA THR A 4 -7.80 6.70 3.48
C THR A 4 -6.81 6.63 4.66
N LEU A 5 -5.53 6.38 4.36
CA LEU A 5 -4.42 6.48 5.32
C LEU A 5 -3.20 7.13 4.65
N SER A 6 -2.69 8.24 5.17
CA SER A 6 -1.64 9.02 4.50
C SER A 6 -0.73 9.82 5.42
N CYS A 7 0.44 10.21 4.91
CA CYS A 7 1.31 11.23 5.50
C CYS A 7 1.39 12.44 4.56
N SER A 8 1.60 13.64 5.07
CA SER A 8 1.70 14.83 4.22
C SER A 8 2.82 14.72 3.18
N PRO A 9 2.58 15.09 1.92
CA PRO A 9 3.63 15.43 0.96
C PRO A 9 4.49 16.61 1.48
N GLU A 10 5.65 16.82 0.85
CA GLU A 10 6.63 17.85 1.26
C GLU A 10 6.09 19.27 1.11
N ILE A 11 5.55 19.58 -0.07
CA ILE A 11 5.03 20.90 -0.43
C ILE A 11 3.60 20.87 -0.97
N ASP A 12 3.19 19.75 -1.56
CA ASP A 12 1.86 19.59 -2.16
C ASP A 12 0.78 19.35 -1.10
N SER A 13 -0.45 19.73 -1.45
CA SER A 13 -1.66 19.37 -0.70
C SER A 13 -2.61 18.62 -1.63
N ILE A 14 -2.59 17.29 -1.52
CA ILE A 14 -3.40 16.39 -2.34
C ILE A 14 -4.77 16.25 -1.68
N ASN A 15 -5.85 16.27 -2.48
CA ASN A 15 -7.21 16.11 -1.97
C ASN A 15 -7.41 14.69 -1.38
N SER A 16 -8.36 14.56 -0.46
CA SER A 16 -8.60 13.31 0.27
C SER A 16 -9.04 12.13 -0.58
N LEU A 17 -9.54 12.36 -1.81
CA LEU A 17 -10.02 11.31 -2.72
C LEU A 17 -8.90 10.73 -3.59
N THR A 18 -7.69 11.31 -3.59
CA THR A 18 -6.62 10.90 -4.50
C THR A 18 -5.56 10.08 -3.77
N PRO A 19 -5.34 8.80 -4.13
CA PRO A 19 -4.16 8.08 -3.68
C PRO A 19 -2.92 8.47 -4.46
N ASP A 20 -1.76 8.43 -3.80
CA ASP A 20 -0.46 8.67 -4.41
C ASP A 20 0.65 8.00 -3.56
N SER A 21 1.91 8.29 -3.89
CA SER A 21 3.11 7.90 -3.14
C SER A 21 3.12 8.32 -1.65
N HIS A 22 2.16 9.13 -1.20
CA HIS A 22 1.98 9.55 0.19
C HIS A 22 0.95 8.71 0.96
N GLY A 23 0.35 7.70 0.32
CA GLY A 23 -0.85 7.01 0.78
C GLY A 23 -2.08 7.63 0.14
N GLY A 24 -3.07 7.99 0.93
CA GLY A 24 -4.30 8.65 0.47
C GLY A 24 -5.45 7.65 0.36
N ASN A 25 -6.39 7.90 -0.55
CA ASN A 25 -7.56 7.04 -0.77
C ASN A 25 -7.19 5.75 -1.52
N MET A 26 -6.55 4.82 -0.82
CA MET A 26 -5.99 3.62 -1.44
C MET A 26 -7.02 2.51 -1.58
N ASP A 27 -8.06 2.52 -0.73
CA ASP A 27 -9.17 1.56 -0.71
C ASP A 27 -8.69 0.13 -0.87
N LEU A 28 -7.72 -0.22 -0.04
CA LEU A 28 -7.08 -1.52 -0.07
C LEU A 28 -7.67 -2.36 1.07
N PRO A 29 -8.46 -3.42 0.78
CA PRO A 29 -9.16 -4.18 1.82
C PRO A 29 -8.24 -4.78 2.89
N ASP A 30 -6.98 -5.03 2.54
CA ASP A 30 -5.96 -5.56 3.45
C ASP A 30 -5.50 -4.52 4.51
N MET A 31 -5.81 -3.23 4.36
CA MET A 31 -5.49 -2.14 5.32
C MET A 31 -6.47 -2.11 6.51
N GLY A 32 -6.55 -3.24 7.22
CA GLY A 32 -7.46 -3.49 8.34
C GLY A 32 -6.77 -3.94 9.63
N PRO A 33 -7.55 -4.38 10.64
CA PRO A 33 -7.01 -4.93 11.87
C PRO A 33 -5.99 -6.06 11.60
N GLY A 34 -4.83 -6.02 12.26
CA GLY A 34 -3.74 -6.98 12.06
C GLY A 34 -2.80 -6.65 10.90
N SER A 35 -3.04 -5.56 10.17
CA SER A 35 -2.09 -5.02 9.19
C SER A 35 -1.21 -3.92 9.78
N ILE A 36 -0.02 -3.77 9.22
CA ILE A 36 0.88 -2.64 9.45
C ILE A 36 1.06 -1.94 8.10
N THR A 37 0.74 -0.65 8.03
CA THR A 37 0.98 0.17 6.84
C THR A 37 2.16 1.10 7.08
N TYR A 38 3.13 1.05 6.17
CA TYR A 38 4.32 1.88 6.19
C TYR A 38 4.16 3.03 5.21
N LEU A 39 4.26 4.26 5.73
CA LEU A 39 4.11 5.48 4.95
C LEU A 39 5.41 6.29 4.94
N PRO A 40 5.85 6.80 3.79
CA PRO A 40 7.01 7.67 3.70
C PRO A 40 6.79 9.01 4.38
N VAL A 41 7.72 9.39 5.25
CA VAL A 41 7.75 10.71 5.91
C VAL A 41 8.50 11.70 5.01
N ARG A 42 7.78 12.67 4.45
CA ARG A 42 8.34 13.75 3.61
C ARG A 42 8.33 15.12 4.26
N THR A 43 7.61 15.26 5.38
CA THR A 43 7.43 16.53 6.09
C THR A 43 7.72 16.33 7.59
N PRO A 44 8.33 17.31 8.28
CA PRO A 44 8.57 17.23 9.72
C PRO A 44 7.30 16.87 10.50
N GLY A 45 7.40 15.86 11.37
CA GLY A 45 6.28 15.35 12.16
C GLY A 45 5.36 14.38 11.42
N ALA A 46 5.69 13.97 10.19
CA ALA A 46 4.93 13.06 9.31
C ALA A 46 3.56 13.59 8.84
N ARG A 47 2.80 14.22 9.74
CA ARG A 47 1.43 14.71 9.53
C ARG A 47 0.55 13.57 9.01
N LEU A 48 0.31 12.59 9.89
CA LEU A 48 -0.53 11.42 9.62
C LEU A 48 -2.01 11.84 9.53
N PHE A 49 -2.71 11.36 8.50
CA PHE A 49 -4.16 11.49 8.31
C PHE A 49 -4.79 10.10 8.17
N ILE A 50 -6.01 9.95 8.69
CA ILE A 50 -6.79 8.71 8.67
C ILE A 50 -8.27 9.04 8.52
N GLY A 51 -9.00 8.24 7.73
CA GLY A 51 -10.44 8.38 7.55
C GLY A 51 -11.01 7.26 6.69
N ASP A 52 -12.29 7.37 6.35
CA ASP A 52 -12.95 6.49 5.37
C ASP A 52 -12.98 5.02 5.80
N ALA A 53 -13.73 4.73 6.87
CA ALA A 53 -13.81 3.37 7.38
C ALA A 53 -14.87 2.56 6.62
N HIS A 54 -14.44 1.43 6.06
CA HIS A 54 -15.29 0.52 5.27
C HIS A 54 -15.60 -0.74 6.08
N ALA A 55 -16.87 -1.06 6.26
CA ALA A 55 -17.30 -2.30 6.93
C ALA A 55 -16.98 -3.53 6.07
N CYS A 56 -17.14 -3.41 4.76
CA CYS A 56 -16.64 -4.34 3.74
C CYS A 56 -16.47 -3.62 2.40
N GLN A 57 -15.57 -4.14 1.56
CA GLN A 57 -15.33 -3.68 0.20
C GLN A 57 -14.88 -4.89 -0.63
N GLY A 58 -15.29 -4.94 -1.90
CA GLY A 58 -14.76 -5.90 -2.87
C GLY A 58 -13.56 -5.32 -3.63
N ASP A 59 -12.75 -6.20 -4.22
CA ASP A 59 -11.62 -5.78 -5.05
C ASP A 59 -12.10 -4.84 -6.18
N GLY A 60 -11.56 -3.63 -6.19
CA GLY A 60 -11.83 -2.60 -7.18
C GLY A 60 -12.92 -1.58 -6.83
N GLU A 61 -13.74 -1.83 -5.80
CA GLU A 61 -14.77 -0.88 -5.37
C GLU A 61 -15.67 -0.38 -6.53
N VAL A 62 -16.11 -1.30 -7.39
CA VAL A 62 -16.64 -0.98 -8.73
C VAL A 62 -17.78 0.05 -8.79
N CYS A 63 -18.63 0.15 -7.76
CA CYS A 63 -19.73 1.11 -7.75
C CYS A 63 -19.36 2.50 -7.23
N GLY A 64 -18.09 2.71 -6.87
CA GLY A 64 -17.56 4.00 -6.43
C GLY A 64 -17.52 4.23 -4.92
N VAL A 65 -18.10 3.31 -4.13
CA VAL A 65 -18.13 3.37 -2.67
C VAL A 65 -18.17 1.95 -2.09
N ALA A 66 -17.71 1.80 -0.85
CA ALA A 66 -17.82 0.61 -0.06
C ALA A 66 -19.07 0.65 0.84
N VAL A 67 -19.10 -0.19 1.90
CA VAL A 67 -20.07 0.00 2.99
C VAL A 67 -19.49 1.00 3.99
N GLU A 68 -19.80 2.28 3.75
CA GLU A 68 -19.32 3.42 4.55
C GLU A 68 -19.91 3.44 5.96
N TYR A 69 -19.06 3.64 6.98
CA TYR A 69 -19.55 3.80 8.35
C TYR A 69 -18.59 4.62 9.25
N PRO A 70 -19.12 5.37 10.24
CA PRO A 70 -18.28 5.96 11.27
C PRO A 70 -17.72 4.87 12.19
N SER A 71 -16.41 4.89 12.45
CA SER A 71 -15.73 3.89 13.27
C SER A 71 -15.04 4.48 14.50
N LEU A 72 -14.77 3.61 15.48
CA LEU A 72 -13.77 3.83 16.52
C LEU A 72 -12.52 3.05 16.14
N THR A 73 -11.61 3.70 15.40
CA THR A 73 -10.37 3.07 14.94
C THR A 73 -9.23 3.34 15.94
N THR A 74 -8.69 2.28 16.53
CA THR A 74 -7.49 2.34 17.38
C THR A 74 -6.27 1.92 16.57
N ILE A 75 -5.25 2.76 16.52
CA ILE A 75 -3.97 2.48 15.86
C ILE A 75 -2.80 2.67 16.83
N GLN A 76 -1.71 1.95 16.57
CA GLN A 76 -0.40 2.25 17.13
C GLN A 76 0.45 2.89 16.04
N VAL A 77 1.08 4.03 16.35
CA VAL A 77 1.97 4.74 15.43
C VAL A 77 3.38 4.68 15.98
N ASP A 78 4.33 4.29 15.14
CA ASP A 78 5.76 4.22 15.47
C ASP A 78 6.60 4.77 14.30
N LEU A 79 7.89 5.01 14.53
CA LEU A 79 8.80 5.63 13.57
C LEU A 79 10.03 4.78 13.28
N ILE A 80 10.17 4.33 12.03
CA ILE A 80 11.38 3.68 11.53
C ILE A 80 12.33 4.77 10.99
N LYS A 81 13.53 4.88 11.58
CA LYS A 81 14.56 5.84 11.15
C LYS A 81 15.47 5.21 10.09
N GLY A 82 15.91 6.01 9.12
CA GLY A 82 16.90 5.58 8.12
C GLY A 82 16.36 4.65 7.03
N TRP A 83 15.03 4.51 6.92
CA TRP A 83 14.39 3.71 5.89
C TRP A 83 13.71 4.62 4.86
N THR A 84 14.15 4.53 3.60
CA THR A 84 13.66 5.37 2.51
C THR A 84 12.64 4.60 1.68
N LEU A 85 11.43 5.12 1.57
CA LEU A 85 10.32 4.51 0.85
C LEU A 85 9.82 5.43 -0.27
N PRO A 86 9.80 4.98 -1.53
CA PRO A 86 9.17 5.77 -2.60
C PRO A 86 7.63 5.70 -2.54
N TRP A 87 7.08 4.55 -2.14
CA TRP A 87 5.63 4.26 -2.12
C TRP A 87 5.20 3.59 -0.81
N PRO A 88 3.89 3.61 -0.48
CA PRO A 88 3.37 2.87 0.67
C PRO A 88 3.64 1.36 0.57
N ARG A 89 3.87 0.75 1.73
CA ARG A 89 4.00 -0.71 1.88
C ARG A 89 3.03 -1.18 2.95
N LEU A 90 2.63 -2.43 2.90
CA LEU A 90 1.77 -3.07 3.87
C LEU A 90 2.29 -4.45 4.23
N GLU A 91 2.16 -4.81 5.49
CA GLU A 91 2.52 -6.12 6.03
C GLU A 91 1.34 -6.69 6.83
N THR A 92 1.04 -7.97 6.62
CA THR A 92 0.10 -8.73 7.47
C THR A 92 0.83 -9.90 8.11
N ALA A 93 0.13 -10.78 8.82
CA ALA A 93 0.72 -12.03 9.30
C ALA A 93 1.26 -12.92 8.15
N GLU A 94 0.67 -12.83 6.96
CA GLU A 94 0.91 -13.78 5.86
C GLU A 94 1.73 -13.20 4.71
N VAL A 95 1.59 -11.90 4.42
CA VAL A 95 2.18 -11.30 3.22
C VAL A 95 2.96 -10.01 3.51
N LEU A 96 3.92 -9.73 2.62
CA LEU A 96 4.41 -8.37 2.36
C LEU A 96 3.78 -7.86 1.08
N MET A 97 3.44 -6.57 1.05
CA MET A 97 2.80 -5.92 -0.08
C MET A 97 3.38 -4.53 -0.34
N ALA A 98 3.73 -4.24 -1.59
CA ALA A 98 4.01 -2.89 -2.04
C ALA A 98 2.80 -2.32 -2.79
N ILE A 99 2.49 -1.04 -2.56
CA ILE A 99 1.25 -0.42 -3.06
C ILE A 99 1.60 0.68 -4.06
N GLY A 100 1.03 0.60 -5.26
CA GLY A 100 1.20 1.59 -6.31
C GLY A 100 -0.13 2.23 -6.70
N SER A 101 -0.12 3.54 -6.92
CA SER A 101 -1.31 4.28 -7.36
C SER A 101 -1.03 5.16 -8.59
N ALA A 102 -1.80 4.93 -9.66
CA ALA A 102 -1.62 5.64 -10.93
C ALA A 102 -2.85 5.47 -11.85
N ARG A 103 -2.79 6.10 -13.03
CA ARG A 103 -3.57 5.71 -14.19
C ARG A 103 -2.63 5.62 -15.40
N PRO A 104 -2.80 4.63 -16.29
CA PRO A 104 -3.79 3.54 -16.26
C PRO A 104 -3.45 2.44 -15.22
N LEU A 105 -4.32 1.42 -15.06
CA LEU A 105 -4.22 0.42 -13.98
C LEU A 105 -2.94 -0.44 -14.08
N GLU A 106 -2.46 -0.69 -15.29
CA GLU A 106 -1.21 -1.38 -15.55
C GLU A 106 0.00 -0.59 -15.02
N ASP A 107 -0.05 0.74 -14.99
CA ASP A 107 1.03 1.55 -14.41
C ASP A 107 1.01 1.50 -12.88
N ALA A 108 -0.18 1.45 -12.26
CA ALA A 108 -0.30 1.20 -10.82
C ALA A 108 0.29 -0.19 -10.46
N THR A 109 0.00 -1.19 -11.30
CA THR A 109 0.53 -2.56 -11.16
C THR A 109 2.05 -2.61 -11.35
N ARG A 110 2.59 -1.90 -12.35
CA ARG A 110 4.04 -1.78 -12.59
C ARG A 110 4.77 -1.15 -11.42
N ILE A 111 4.21 -0.08 -10.85
CA ILE A 111 4.74 0.55 -9.65
C ILE A 111 4.77 -0.48 -8.52
N ALA A 112 3.64 -1.12 -8.20
CA ALA A 112 3.53 -2.06 -7.11
C ALA A 112 4.56 -3.21 -7.22
N TYR A 113 4.65 -3.88 -8.38
CA TYR A 113 5.61 -4.97 -8.56
C TYR A 113 7.07 -4.51 -8.54
N ARG A 114 7.39 -3.38 -9.17
CA ARG A 114 8.75 -2.84 -9.14
C ARG A 114 9.18 -2.55 -7.70
N GLU A 115 8.31 -1.90 -6.92
CA GLU A 115 8.60 -1.58 -5.53
C GLU A 115 8.71 -2.84 -4.65
N LEU A 116 7.96 -3.90 -4.94
CA LEU A 116 8.11 -5.19 -4.25
C LEU A 116 9.44 -5.87 -4.58
N VAL A 117 9.87 -5.87 -5.85
CA VAL A 117 11.19 -6.38 -6.26
C VAL A 117 12.30 -5.64 -5.51
N LEU A 118 12.26 -4.31 -5.51
CA LEU A 118 13.27 -3.49 -4.84
C LEU A 118 13.24 -3.67 -3.32
N TRP A 119 12.06 -3.92 -2.73
CA TRP A 119 11.96 -4.24 -1.32
C TRP A 119 12.62 -5.58 -0.98
N MET A 120 12.35 -6.61 -1.77
CA MET A 120 12.97 -7.93 -1.60
C MET A 120 14.49 -7.88 -1.77
N GLU A 121 14.98 -7.10 -2.73
CA GLU A 121 16.42 -6.87 -2.94
C GLU A 121 17.05 -6.17 -1.73
N GLN A 122 16.46 -5.06 -1.28
CA GLN A 122 17.04 -4.20 -0.25
C GLN A 122 17.03 -4.83 1.14
N ASP A 123 15.91 -5.43 1.54
CA ASP A 123 15.66 -5.81 2.94
C ASP A 123 15.71 -7.34 3.16
N TYR A 124 15.63 -8.14 2.09
CA TYR A 124 15.58 -9.61 2.16
C TYR A 124 16.69 -10.32 1.37
N GLY A 125 17.63 -9.58 0.78
CA GLY A 125 18.85 -10.13 0.19
C GLY A 125 18.67 -10.90 -1.12
N PHE A 126 17.54 -10.72 -1.80
CA PHE A 126 17.32 -11.31 -3.12
C PHE A 126 18.19 -10.63 -4.19
N ASP A 127 18.68 -11.38 -5.17
CA ASP A 127 19.08 -10.79 -6.44
C ASP A 127 17.84 -10.18 -7.14
N ARG A 128 18.01 -9.02 -7.76
CA ARG A 128 16.91 -8.28 -8.40
C ARG A 128 16.18 -9.10 -9.46
N TRP A 129 16.91 -9.83 -10.29
CA TRP A 129 16.33 -10.59 -11.40
C TRP A 129 15.70 -11.88 -10.90
N ASP A 130 16.32 -12.51 -9.90
CA ASP A 130 15.71 -13.67 -9.23
C ASP A 130 14.40 -13.30 -8.54
N ALA A 131 14.34 -12.17 -7.82
CA ALA A 131 13.09 -11.65 -7.24
C ALA A 131 12.03 -11.38 -8.31
N TYR A 132 12.42 -10.75 -9.44
CA TYR A 132 11.50 -10.48 -10.54
C TYR A 132 10.93 -11.77 -11.16
N MET A 133 11.80 -12.74 -11.46
CA MET A 133 11.37 -14.04 -12.01
C MET A 133 10.53 -14.84 -11.00
N LEU A 134 10.88 -14.81 -9.72
CA LEU A 134 10.13 -15.47 -8.64
C LEU A 134 8.73 -14.88 -8.51
N LEU A 135 8.61 -13.55 -8.46
CA LEU A 135 7.32 -12.86 -8.36
C LEU A 135 6.42 -13.12 -9.57
N SER A 136 6.99 -13.42 -10.74
CA SER A 136 6.21 -13.88 -11.89
C SER A 136 5.55 -15.25 -11.66
N GLN A 137 6.03 -16.07 -10.72
CA GLN A 137 5.48 -17.39 -10.40
C GLN A 137 4.58 -17.37 -9.16
N CYS A 138 4.96 -16.60 -8.13
CA CYS A 138 4.30 -16.65 -6.82
C CYS A 138 3.68 -15.31 -6.37
N GLY A 139 3.89 -14.22 -7.11
CA GLY A 139 3.35 -12.91 -6.79
C GLY A 139 1.82 -12.91 -6.79
N LYS A 140 1.24 -12.12 -5.89
CA LYS A 140 -0.19 -11.89 -5.76
C LYS A 140 -0.50 -10.44 -6.07
N VAL A 141 -1.66 -10.20 -6.66
CA VAL A 141 -2.16 -8.86 -6.94
C VAL A 141 -3.45 -8.65 -6.17
N ARG A 142 -3.53 -7.53 -5.44
CA ARG A 142 -4.76 -6.98 -4.88
C ARG A 142 -5.16 -5.76 -5.68
N LEU A 143 -6.36 -5.76 -6.23
CA LEU A 143 -6.96 -4.55 -6.78
C LEU A 143 -7.66 -3.80 -5.63
N GLY A 144 -7.18 -2.61 -5.27
CA GLY A 144 -7.78 -1.76 -4.24
C GLY A 144 -9.04 -1.08 -4.78
N ASN A 145 -8.87 0.10 -5.38
CA ASN A 145 -9.90 0.76 -6.20
C ASN A 145 -9.51 0.85 -7.68
N PHE A 146 -10.53 0.99 -8.55
CA PHE A 146 -10.37 1.51 -9.92
C PHE A 146 -11.36 2.64 -10.25
N VAL A 147 -11.84 3.34 -9.23
CA VAL A 147 -12.87 4.39 -9.37
C VAL A 147 -12.31 5.80 -9.13
N ASP A 148 -11.29 5.92 -8.27
CA ASP A 148 -10.71 7.19 -7.85
C ASP A 148 -9.89 7.90 -8.93
N PRO A 149 -9.54 9.20 -8.73
CA PRO A 149 -8.66 9.95 -9.62
C PRO A 149 -7.37 9.21 -10.02
N LYS A 150 -6.84 8.36 -9.11
CA LYS A 150 -5.78 7.37 -9.39
C LYS A 150 -6.24 6.01 -8.88
N TYR A 151 -5.99 4.96 -9.66
CA TYR A 151 -6.30 3.59 -9.26
C TYR A 151 -5.20 3.04 -8.36
N THR A 152 -5.54 2.13 -7.45
CA THR A 152 -4.58 1.55 -6.51
C THR A 152 -4.48 0.04 -6.65
N VAL A 153 -3.23 -0.45 -6.69
CA VAL A 153 -2.91 -1.87 -6.77
C VAL A 153 -1.85 -2.23 -5.72
N GLY A 154 -2.08 -3.32 -5.00
CA GLY A 154 -1.09 -3.96 -4.14
C GLY A 154 -0.45 -5.16 -4.85
N ALA A 155 0.88 -5.22 -4.90
CA ALA A 155 1.62 -6.43 -5.30
C ALA A 155 2.20 -7.07 -4.04
N ALA A 156 1.96 -8.37 -3.85
CA ALA A 156 2.30 -9.07 -2.63
C ALA A 156 3.04 -10.39 -2.85
N ILE A 157 3.74 -10.83 -1.81
CA ILE A 157 4.37 -12.15 -1.72
C ILE A 157 4.10 -12.74 -0.34
N ASN A 158 3.85 -14.06 -0.29
CA ASN A 158 3.70 -14.77 0.97
C ASN A 158 5.05 -14.83 1.70
N LYS A 159 5.04 -14.52 2.99
CA LYS A 159 6.25 -14.48 3.85
C LYS A 159 7.06 -15.77 3.88
N PRO A 160 6.50 -16.99 3.77
CA PRO A 160 7.31 -18.21 3.65
C PRO A 160 8.29 -18.21 2.48
N TYR A 161 8.05 -17.43 1.41
CA TYR A 161 8.98 -17.28 0.30
C TYR A 161 10.13 -16.30 0.59
N LEU A 162 10.09 -15.58 1.71
CA LEU A 162 11.13 -14.62 2.12
C LEU A 162 12.19 -15.26 3.03
N ALA A 163 11.96 -16.48 3.50
CA ALA A 163 12.98 -17.22 4.24
C ALA A 163 14.13 -17.53 3.27
N LEU A 164 15.27 -16.86 3.46
CA LEU A 164 16.51 -17.26 2.80
C LEU A 164 16.80 -18.73 3.18
N PRO A 165 17.21 -19.58 2.22
CA PRO A 165 17.58 -20.97 2.50
C PRO A 165 18.74 -21.09 3.49
#